data_AF-A0A8T3VG64-F1
#
_entry.id   AF-A0A8T3VG64-F1
#
_cell.length_a   1.000
_cell.length_b   1.000
_cell.length_c   1.000
_cell.angle_alpha   90.00
_cell.angle_beta   90.00
_cell.angle_gamma   90.00
#
_symmetry.space_group_name_H-M   'P 1'
#
loop_
_entity.id
_entity.type
_entity.pdbx_description
1 polymer ?
#
loop_
_entity_poly.entity_id
_entity_poly.type
_entity_poly.pdbx_seq_one_letter_code
_entity_poly.pdbx_strand_id
1 'polypeptide(L)'
;MHSYAFTAYGESSAISWIKQANDCGIKVHIWMQVAYEGGWHALSNRDGSFDYGYINERINQAKYYAGVPGVSGVHFDYLRYPRTAHNYPNAVNSINYFVSNAVSAIKSVNPNCLASAAIMPKPSSMVYYYGQSFSTLSKYLDFIVPMVYKGNHAKNTAWIRDVTGGFVDHSNGAQVWTGLQAYRSDDDDETPLSVSELTGDAQTSLNAGAKGVIMFRWGVTSYINFDSLVKSSRSNF
;
A
#
# COMPACT_ATOMS: atom_id res chain seq x y z
N MET A 1 -1.54 2.24 -11.03
CA MET A 1 -2.71 2.86 -11.69
C MET A 1 -3.94 2.60 -10.84
N HIS A 2 -4.78 3.60 -10.57
CA HIS A 2 -6.03 3.41 -9.80
C HIS A 2 -7.03 2.56 -10.59
N SER A 3 -7.73 1.63 -9.91
CA SER A 3 -8.70 0.71 -10.52
C SER A 3 -9.87 1.41 -11.23
N TYR A 4 -10.28 2.58 -10.74
CA TYR A 4 -11.27 3.45 -11.39
C TYR A 4 -10.93 3.83 -12.84
N ALA A 5 -9.67 3.74 -13.27
CA ALA A 5 -9.30 4.00 -14.66
C ALA A 5 -10.03 3.06 -15.66
N PHE A 6 -10.33 1.82 -15.25
CA PHE A 6 -11.05 0.86 -16.09
C PHE A 6 -12.48 1.30 -16.38
N THR A 7 -13.14 1.94 -15.41
CA THR A 7 -14.53 2.42 -15.58
C THR A 7 -14.57 3.82 -16.18
N ALA A 8 -13.67 4.71 -15.76
CA ALA A 8 -13.63 6.10 -16.22
C ALA A 8 -13.22 6.24 -17.69
N TYR A 9 -12.29 5.41 -18.16
CA TYR A 9 -11.71 5.50 -19.51
C TYR A 9 -11.99 4.27 -20.39
N GLY A 10 -12.59 3.23 -19.83
CA GLY A 10 -12.81 1.95 -20.48
C GLY A 10 -11.60 1.01 -20.38
N GLU A 11 -11.89 -0.28 -20.36
CA GLU A 11 -10.90 -1.35 -20.20
C GLU A 11 -9.81 -1.32 -21.29
N SER A 12 -10.19 -1.16 -22.56
CA SER A 12 -9.23 -1.10 -23.67
C SER A 12 -8.24 0.07 -23.52
N SER A 13 -8.70 1.23 -23.05
CA SER A 13 -7.84 2.39 -22.82
C SER A 13 -6.90 2.15 -21.64
N ALA A 14 -7.39 1.56 -20.56
CA ALA A 14 -6.60 1.19 -19.40
C ALA A 14 -5.49 0.19 -19.76
N ILE A 15 -5.82 -0.85 -20.54
CA ILE A 15 -4.85 -1.84 -21.03
C ILE A 15 -3.82 -1.21 -21.96
N SER A 16 -4.24 -0.32 -22.87
CA SER A 16 -3.33 0.42 -23.76
C SER A 16 -2.33 1.27 -22.95
N TRP A 17 -2.80 1.94 -21.91
CA TRP A 17 -1.93 2.72 -21.02
C TRP A 17 -0.94 1.83 -20.25
N ILE A 18 -1.40 0.68 -19.73
CA ILE A 18 -0.53 -0.30 -19.06
C ILE A 18 0.59 -0.73 -20.01
N LYS A 19 0.23 -1.05 -21.26
CA LYS A 19 1.22 -1.43 -22.28
C LYS A 19 2.24 -0.32 -22.52
N GLN A 20 1.81 0.94 -22.67
CA GLN A 20 2.72 2.07 -22.86
C GLN A 20 3.68 2.24 -21.67
N ALA A 21 3.20 2.08 -20.45
CA ALA A 21 4.06 2.10 -19.27
C ALA A 21 5.08 0.94 -19.30
N ASN A 22 4.65 -0.26 -19.68
CA ASN A 22 5.55 -1.41 -19.81
C ASN A 22 6.60 -1.23 -20.92
N ASP A 23 6.23 -0.62 -22.05
CA ASP A 23 7.16 -0.31 -23.15
C ASP A 23 8.27 0.67 -22.66
N CYS A 24 7.99 1.47 -21.63
CA CYS A 24 8.96 2.32 -20.93
C CYS A 24 9.69 1.62 -19.77
N GLY A 25 9.54 0.30 -19.61
CA GLY A 25 10.14 -0.48 -18.51
C GLY A 25 9.46 -0.29 -17.15
N ILE A 26 8.31 0.38 -17.09
CA ILE A 26 7.57 0.63 -15.85
C ILE A 26 6.62 -0.53 -15.57
N LYS A 27 6.80 -1.17 -14.41
CA LYS A 27 5.88 -2.18 -13.89
C LYS A 27 4.63 -1.50 -13.34
N VAL A 28 3.46 -1.98 -13.74
CA VAL A 28 2.18 -1.40 -13.31
C VAL A 28 1.53 -2.28 -12.25
N HIS A 29 1.22 -1.67 -11.11
CA HIS A 29 0.35 -2.26 -10.10
C HIS A 29 -1.03 -1.62 -10.15
N ILE A 30 -2.09 -2.43 -10.07
CA ILE A 30 -3.46 -1.91 -9.94
C ILE A 30 -3.71 -1.54 -8.49
N TRP A 31 -3.88 -0.24 -8.24
CA TRP A 31 -4.27 0.31 -6.95
C TRP A 31 -5.77 0.15 -6.78
N MET A 32 -6.16 -0.74 -5.87
CA MET A 32 -7.52 -1.17 -5.61
C MET A 32 -7.93 -0.76 -4.20
N GLN A 33 -9.07 -0.08 -4.06
CA GLN A 33 -9.66 0.23 -2.76
C GLN A 33 -10.44 -0.98 -2.26
N VAL A 34 -10.20 -1.38 -1.00
CA VAL A 34 -10.79 -2.60 -0.41
C VAL A 34 -12.00 -2.29 0.46
N ALA A 35 -11.91 -1.35 1.40
CA ALA A 35 -12.98 -1.02 2.34
C ALA A 35 -13.57 0.38 2.12
N TYR A 36 -13.26 1.01 0.98
CA TYR A 36 -13.74 2.35 0.64
C TYR A 36 -14.12 2.45 -0.84
N GLU A 37 -15.36 2.82 -1.13
CA GLU A 37 -15.85 3.05 -2.49
C GLU A 37 -16.91 4.16 -2.45
N GLY A 38 -16.47 5.42 -2.35
CA GLY A 38 -17.36 6.56 -2.07
C GLY A 38 -17.96 6.58 -0.65
N GLY A 39 -17.66 5.55 0.15
CA GLY A 39 -18.07 5.36 1.53
C GLY A 39 -17.35 4.17 2.15
N TRP A 40 -17.36 4.07 3.49
CA TRP A 40 -16.67 2.98 4.20
C TRP A 40 -17.53 1.72 4.29
N HIS A 41 -16.94 0.58 3.96
CA HIS A 41 -17.57 -0.74 4.03
C HIS A 41 -16.77 -1.64 4.97
N ALA A 42 -17.40 -2.12 6.04
CA ALA A 42 -16.76 -3.03 6.97
C ALA A 42 -16.68 -4.46 6.38
N LEU A 43 -15.56 -5.15 6.58
CA LEU A 43 -15.40 -6.56 6.15
C LEU A 43 -16.05 -7.55 7.15
N SER A 44 -16.53 -7.05 8.28
CA SER A 44 -17.28 -7.83 9.27
C SER A 44 -18.41 -7.00 9.84
N ASN A 45 -19.46 -7.67 10.26
CA ASN A 45 -20.61 -7.08 10.93
C ASN A 45 -20.34 -6.87 12.42
N ARG A 46 -21.20 -6.08 13.07
CA ARG A 46 -21.11 -5.79 14.51
C ARG A 46 -21.45 -7.00 15.38
N ASP A 47 -22.17 -7.98 14.84
CA ASP A 47 -22.43 -9.27 15.49
C ASP A 47 -21.23 -10.25 15.41
N GLY A 48 -20.14 -9.85 14.74
CA GLY A 48 -18.93 -10.65 14.57
C GLY A 48 -18.94 -11.53 13.33
N SER A 49 -20.04 -11.66 12.58
CA SER A 49 -20.03 -12.38 11.31
C SER A 49 -19.20 -11.64 10.25
N PHE A 50 -18.64 -12.37 9.29
CA PHE A 50 -17.95 -11.76 8.16
C PHE A 50 -18.95 -11.35 7.09
N ASP A 51 -18.69 -10.25 6.38
CA ASP A 51 -19.44 -9.92 5.17
C ASP A 51 -18.85 -10.69 3.98
N TYR A 52 -19.17 -11.99 3.89
CA TYR A 52 -18.65 -12.85 2.84
C TYR A 52 -19.04 -12.39 1.43
N GLY A 53 -20.21 -11.77 1.27
CA GLY A 53 -20.65 -11.23 -0.02
C GLY A 53 -19.67 -10.18 -0.50
N TYR A 54 -19.44 -9.15 0.32
CA TYR A 54 -18.51 -8.08 0.01
C TYR A 54 -17.06 -8.56 -0.11
N ILE A 55 -16.60 -9.40 0.83
CA ILE A 55 -15.24 -9.95 0.79
C ILE A 55 -14.99 -10.72 -0.51
N ASN A 56 -15.91 -11.61 -0.91
CA ASN A 56 -15.74 -12.43 -2.12
C ASN A 56 -15.80 -11.58 -3.39
N GLU A 57 -16.61 -10.53 -3.41
CA GLU A 57 -16.64 -9.55 -4.51
C GLU A 57 -15.26 -8.89 -4.68
N ARG A 58 -14.68 -8.38 -3.59
CA ARG A 58 -13.34 -7.76 -3.62
C ARG A 58 -12.23 -8.75 -3.98
N ILE A 59 -12.32 -10.01 -3.52
CA ILE A 59 -11.37 -11.07 -3.93
C ILE A 59 -11.46 -11.32 -5.44
N ASN A 60 -12.67 -11.42 -5.99
CA ASN A 60 -12.87 -11.63 -7.43
C ASN A 60 -12.37 -10.45 -8.26
N GLN A 61 -12.53 -9.22 -7.76
CA GLN A 61 -11.99 -8.03 -8.39
C GLN A 61 -10.45 -8.04 -8.40
N ALA A 62 -9.81 -8.38 -7.28
CA ALA A 62 -8.36 -8.53 -7.21
C ALA A 62 -7.84 -9.62 -8.16
N LYS A 63 -8.55 -10.76 -8.23
CA LYS A 63 -8.29 -11.85 -9.16
C LYS A 63 -8.37 -11.42 -10.62
N TYR A 64 -9.40 -10.66 -10.98
CA TYR A 64 -9.56 -10.09 -12.32
C TYR A 64 -8.37 -9.19 -12.67
N TYR A 65 -8.01 -8.25 -11.79
CA TYR A 65 -6.88 -7.33 -12.05
C TYR A 65 -5.54 -8.05 -12.23
N ALA A 66 -5.32 -9.16 -11.52
CA ALA A 66 -4.12 -9.98 -11.70
C ALA A 66 -4.02 -10.64 -13.10
N GLY A 67 -5.16 -10.83 -13.78
CA GLY A 67 -5.24 -11.39 -15.13
C GLY A 67 -5.18 -10.35 -16.25
N VAL A 68 -5.17 -9.05 -15.93
CA VAL A 68 -5.09 -8.00 -16.95
C VAL A 68 -3.69 -8.00 -17.59
N PRO A 69 -3.58 -8.02 -18.95
CA PRO A 69 -2.29 -8.02 -19.63
C PRO A 69 -1.38 -6.86 -19.20
N GLY A 70 -0.11 -7.17 -18.91
CA GLY A 70 0.91 -6.18 -18.51
C GLY A 70 0.89 -5.79 -17.02
N VAL A 71 -0.12 -6.21 -16.26
CA VAL A 71 -0.16 -5.98 -14.80
C VAL A 71 0.92 -6.81 -14.11
N SER A 72 1.72 -6.13 -13.28
CA SER A 72 2.79 -6.72 -12.48
C SER A 72 2.38 -6.94 -11.01
N GLY A 73 1.28 -6.32 -10.57
CA GLY A 73 0.81 -6.47 -9.21
C GLY A 73 -0.57 -5.87 -8.92
N VAL A 74 -1.11 -6.24 -7.77
CA VAL A 74 -2.30 -5.62 -7.17
C VAL A 74 -1.89 -5.00 -5.84
N HIS A 75 -2.27 -3.74 -5.63
CA HIS A 75 -1.98 -2.96 -4.45
C HIS A 75 -3.27 -2.61 -3.72
N PHE A 76 -3.46 -3.19 -2.54
CA PHE A 76 -4.62 -2.98 -1.69
C PHE A 76 -4.47 -1.68 -0.89
N ASP A 77 -5.38 -0.76 -1.09
CA ASP A 77 -5.52 0.44 -0.28
C ASP A 77 -6.87 0.43 0.43
N TYR A 78 -7.02 1.30 1.42
CA TYR A 78 -8.16 1.32 2.33
C TYR A 78 -8.41 -0.07 2.93
N LEU A 79 -7.36 -0.87 3.14
CA LEU A 79 -7.41 -2.17 3.79
C LEU A 79 -7.53 -1.98 5.32
N ARG A 80 -8.56 -1.27 5.75
CA ARG A 80 -8.75 -0.83 7.14
C ARG A 80 -10.17 -0.37 7.42
N TYR A 81 -10.50 -0.27 8.70
CA TYR A 81 -11.66 0.47 9.19
C TYR A 81 -11.33 1.97 9.34
N PRO A 82 -12.32 2.87 9.31
CA PRO A 82 -12.14 4.31 9.55
C PRO A 82 -11.99 4.64 11.03
N ARG A 83 -10.96 4.10 11.70
CA ARG A 83 -10.76 4.24 13.15
C ARG A 83 -11.85 3.61 14.02
N THR A 84 -12.70 2.77 13.44
CA THR A 84 -13.84 2.12 14.12
C THR A 84 -13.65 0.63 14.35
N ALA A 85 -12.47 0.05 14.10
CA ALA A 85 -12.26 -1.40 14.16
C ALA A 85 -12.68 -2.02 15.51
N HIS A 86 -12.42 -1.36 16.63
CA HIS A 86 -12.84 -1.78 17.97
C HIS A 86 -14.35 -2.00 18.15
N ASN A 87 -15.19 -1.46 17.25
CA ASN A 87 -16.63 -1.69 17.26
C ASN A 87 -17.06 -3.00 16.58
N TYR A 88 -16.11 -3.76 16.05
CA TYR A 88 -16.35 -4.98 15.26
C TYR A 88 -15.51 -6.12 15.85
N PRO A 89 -16.13 -7.13 16.50
CA PRO A 89 -15.40 -8.19 17.20
C PRO A 89 -14.36 -8.92 16.33
N ASN A 90 -14.61 -9.01 15.03
CA ASN A 90 -13.78 -9.74 14.07
C ASN A 90 -13.06 -8.85 13.04
N ALA A 91 -12.89 -7.55 13.29
CA ALA A 91 -12.25 -6.63 12.34
C ALA A 91 -10.85 -7.08 11.86
N VAL A 92 -10.02 -7.59 12.77
CA VAL A 92 -8.68 -8.08 12.42
C VAL A 92 -8.77 -9.36 11.60
N ASN A 93 -9.63 -10.29 12.01
CA ASN A 93 -9.76 -11.59 11.38
C ASN A 93 -10.35 -11.48 9.97
N SER A 94 -11.30 -10.57 9.75
CA SER A 94 -11.90 -10.33 8.43
C SER A 94 -10.91 -9.74 7.43
N ILE A 95 -10.07 -8.78 7.85
CA ILE A 95 -8.98 -8.24 7.02
C ILE A 95 -7.96 -9.34 6.69
N ASN A 96 -7.55 -10.14 7.67
CA ASN A 96 -6.61 -11.24 7.44
C ASN A 96 -7.17 -12.30 6.48
N TYR A 97 -8.46 -12.62 6.63
CA TYR A 97 -9.17 -13.54 5.74
C TYR A 97 -9.21 -13.01 4.31
N PHE A 98 -9.56 -11.73 4.12
CA PHE A 98 -9.52 -11.10 2.81
C PHE A 98 -8.11 -11.20 2.20
N VAL A 99 -7.06 -10.78 2.90
CA VAL A 99 -5.70 -10.76 2.33
C VAL A 99 -5.23 -12.15 1.94
N SER A 100 -5.36 -13.14 2.83
CA SER A 100 -4.91 -14.51 2.53
C SER A 100 -5.61 -15.11 1.31
N ASN A 101 -6.93 -14.92 1.19
CA ASN A 101 -7.70 -15.43 0.06
C ASN A 101 -7.50 -14.62 -1.23
N ALA A 102 -7.41 -13.29 -1.13
CA ALA A 102 -7.15 -12.43 -2.29
C ALA A 102 -5.76 -12.69 -2.88
N VAL A 103 -4.73 -12.84 -2.05
CA VAL A 103 -3.38 -13.22 -2.51
C VAL A 103 -3.43 -14.59 -3.18
N SER A 104 -4.06 -15.59 -2.55
CA SER A 104 -4.18 -16.93 -3.15
C SER A 104 -4.89 -16.87 -4.52
N ALA A 105 -5.95 -16.08 -4.64
CA ALA A 105 -6.68 -15.88 -5.88
C ALA A 105 -5.83 -15.16 -6.95
N ILE A 106 -5.10 -14.10 -6.59
CA ILE A 106 -4.14 -13.41 -7.47
C ILE A 106 -3.11 -14.40 -8.02
N LYS A 107 -2.46 -15.16 -7.13
CA LYS A 107 -1.40 -16.11 -7.50
C LYS A 107 -1.92 -17.29 -8.33
N SER A 108 -3.19 -17.66 -8.16
CA SER A 108 -3.83 -18.71 -8.99
C SER A 108 -3.99 -18.30 -10.47
N VAL A 109 -4.10 -17.00 -10.74
CA VAL A 109 -4.20 -16.47 -12.11
C VAL A 109 -2.83 -16.12 -12.67
N ASN A 110 -1.99 -15.47 -11.87
CA ASN A 110 -0.65 -15.07 -12.25
C ASN A 110 0.29 -15.23 -11.05
N PRO A 111 1.06 -16.34 -10.98
CA PRO A 111 2.01 -16.59 -9.88
C PRO A 111 3.06 -15.50 -9.68
N ASN A 112 3.36 -14.74 -10.75
CA ASN A 112 4.35 -13.66 -10.73
C ASN A 112 3.74 -12.29 -10.37
N CYS A 113 2.41 -12.18 -10.30
CA CYS A 113 1.73 -10.95 -9.92
C CYS A 113 1.95 -10.68 -8.43
N LEU A 114 2.56 -9.54 -8.10
CA LEU A 114 2.85 -9.16 -6.72
C LEU A 114 1.59 -8.63 -6.01
N ALA A 115 1.41 -9.01 -4.75
CA ALA A 115 0.37 -8.47 -3.88
C ALA A 115 0.99 -7.59 -2.80
N SER A 116 0.44 -6.39 -2.62
CA SER A 116 0.92 -5.42 -1.65
C SER A 116 -0.21 -4.66 -0.99
N ALA A 117 0.05 -3.99 0.13
CA ALA A 117 -0.96 -3.18 0.79
C ALA A 117 -0.41 -1.90 1.41
N ALA A 118 -1.18 -0.81 1.32
CA ALA A 118 -1.00 0.41 2.08
C ALA A 118 -1.52 0.23 3.52
N ILE A 119 -0.70 0.59 4.50
CA ILE A 119 -1.03 0.44 5.92
C ILE A 119 -0.71 1.71 6.70
N MET A 120 -1.40 1.92 7.82
CA MET A 120 -1.20 3.10 8.65
C MET A 120 0.20 3.12 9.28
N PRO A 121 0.85 4.30 9.46
CA PRO A 121 2.21 4.42 9.98
C PRO A 121 2.29 4.34 11.51
N LYS A 122 1.40 3.57 12.17
CA LYS A 122 1.26 3.55 13.64
C LYS A 122 1.08 2.12 14.21
N PRO A 123 2.14 1.30 14.25
CA PRO A 123 2.05 -0.11 14.65
C PRO A 123 1.28 -0.37 15.94
N SER A 124 1.51 0.46 16.98
CA SER A 124 0.90 0.27 18.31
C SER A 124 -0.61 0.47 18.36
N SER A 125 -1.21 1.18 17.38
CA SER A 125 -2.63 1.50 17.39
C SER A 125 -3.39 0.94 16.18
N MET A 126 -2.69 0.24 15.28
CA MET A 126 -3.23 -0.28 14.03
C MET A 126 -4.34 -1.31 14.24
N VAL A 127 -4.15 -2.23 15.17
CA VAL A 127 -5.13 -3.26 15.49
C VAL A 127 -6.43 -2.62 16.02
N TYR A 128 -6.33 -1.77 17.04
CA TYR A 128 -7.50 -1.21 17.72
C TYR A 128 -8.34 -0.27 16.85
N TYR A 129 -7.70 0.63 16.08
CA TYR A 129 -8.43 1.60 15.27
C TYR A 129 -8.74 1.11 13.86
N TYR A 130 -7.81 0.38 13.25
CA TYR A 130 -7.83 0.12 11.81
C TYR A 130 -8.05 -1.35 11.46
N GLY A 131 -7.97 -2.27 12.43
CA GLY A 131 -8.06 -3.71 12.21
C GLY A 131 -6.83 -4.29 11.52
N GLN A 132 -5.77 -3.50 11.34
CA GLN A 132 -4.57 -3.92 10.61
C GLN A 132 -3.60 -4.64 11.55
N SER A 133 -3.49 -5.95 11.45
CA SER A 133 -2.44 -6.74 12.12
C SER A 133 -1.24 -6.92 11.19
N PHE A 134 -0.32 -5.97 11.16
CA PHE A 134 0.77 -5.99 10.18
C PHE A 134 1.64 -7.26 10.25
N SER A 135 1.92 -7.80 11.44
CA SER A 135 2.69 -9.04 11.61
C SER A 135 1.96 -10.27 11.03
N THR A 136 0.64 -10.21 10.91
CA THR A 136 -0.15 -11.24 10.22
C THR A 136 -0.21 -10.97 8.71
N LEU A 137 -0.50 -9.74 8.31
CA LEU A 137 -0.63 -9.36 6.90
C LEU A 137 0.68 -9.59 6.12
N SER A 138 1.82 -9.29 6.74
CA SER A 138 3.15 -9.47 6.15
C SER A 138 3.52 -10.92 5.85
N LYS A 139 2.78 -11.91 6.37
CA LYS A 139 2.98 -13.32 6.01
C LYS A 139 2.50 -13.66 4.61
N TYR A 140 1.53 -12.90 4.10
CA TYR A 140 0.85 -13.20 2.85
C TYR A 140 1.26 -12.26 1.71
N LEU A 141 1.62 -11.01 2.03
CA LEU A 141 1.95 -9.99 1.05
C LEU A 141 3.40 -10.10 0.59
N ASP A 142 3.67 -9.78 -0.68
CA ASP A 142 5.04 -9.71 -1.21
C ASP A 142 5.77 -8.48 -0.62
N PHE A 143 5.05 -7.37 -0.45
CA PHE A 143 5.56 -6.19 0.27
C PHE A 143 4.44 -5.37 0.92
N ILE A 144 4.78 -4.66 1.99
CA ILE A 144 3.90 -3.73 2.70
C ILE A 144 4.38 -2.30 2.55
N VAL A 145 3.42 -1.37 2.54
CA VAL A 145 3.65 0.05 2.32
C VAL A 145 3.10 0.87 3.48
N PRO A 146 3.87 1.08 4.56
CA PRO A 146 3.45 2.05 5.58
C PRO A 146 3.37 3.45 4.96
N MET A 147 2.25 4.12 5.14
CA MET A 147 1.99 5.49 4.65
C MET A 147 2.63 6.52 5.59
N VAL A 148 3.94 6.67 5.51
CA VAL A 148 4.77 7.51 6.40
C VAL A 148 4.73 8.97 5.94
N TYR A 149 3.53 9.56 5.98
CA TYR A 149 3.27 10.91 5.50
C TYR A 149 3.59 11.92 6.61
N LYS A 150 4.83 12.41 6.61
CA LYS A 150 5.34 13.25 7.71
C LYS A 150 4.56 14.56 7.85
N GLY A 151 4.10 15.15 6.75
CA GLY A 151 3.33 16.40 6.74
C GLY A 151 2.00 16.26 7.49
N ASN A 152 1.21 15.24 7.13
CA ASN A 152 -0.06 14.88 7.79
C ASN A 152 0.05 14.59 9.28
N HIS A 153 1.23 14.22 9.75
CA HIS A 153 1.47 13.89 11.14
C HIS A 153 2.23 14.97 11.91
N ALA A 154 2.54 16.11 11.28
CA ALA A 154 3.41 17.15 11.81
C ALA A 154 4.73 16.56 12.33
N LYS A 155 5.37 15.73 11.50
CA LYS A 155 6.60 14.98 11.80
C LYS A 155 7.74 15.39 10.86
N ASN A 156 8.92 14.85 11.15
CA ASN A 156 10.15 15.13 10.43
C ASN A 156 10.78 13.84 9.88
N THR A 157 11.95 13.97 9.24
CA THR A 157 12.68 12.85 8.65
C THR A 157 13.15 11.81 9.68
N ALA A 158 13.41 12.19 10.94
CA ALA A 158 13.73 11.23 11.99
C ALA A 158 12.54 10.28 12.27
N TRP A 159 11.32 10.80 12.25
CA TRP A 159 10.12 9.96 12.36
C TRP A 159 9.97 8.97 11.20
N ILE A 160 10.38 9.34 9.98
CA ILE A 160 10.42 8.40 8.85
C ILE A 160 11.31 7.21 9.17
N ARG A 161 12.54 7.47 9.62
CA ARG A 161 13.49 6.42 10.00
C ARG A 161 12.90 5.47 11.04
N ASP A 162 12.31 6.03 12.09
CA ASP A 162 11.85 5.25 13.24
C ASP A 162 10.62 4.39 12.87
N VAL A 163 9.66 4.94 12.12
CA VAL A 163 8.49 4.18 11.65
C VAL A 163 8.90 3.10 10.66
N THR A 164 9.69 3.44 9.64
CA THR A 164 10.16 2.47 8.65
C THR A 164 10.96 1.35 9.30
N GLY A 165 11.88 1.69 10.20
CA GLY A 165 12.66 0.72 10.96
C GLY A 165 11.78 -0.23 11.76
N GLY A 166 10.79 0.31 12.48
CA GLY A 166 9.82 -0.51 13.22
C GLY A 166 9.07 -1.52 12.36
N PHE A 167 8.66 -1.15 11.13
CA PHE A 167 8.05 -2.10 10.20
C PHE A 167 9.05 -3.14 9.67
N VAL A 168 10.29 -2.73 9.37
CA VAL A 168 11.34 -3.64 8.91
C VAL A 168 11.63 -4.70 9.97
N ASP A 169 11.78 -4.29 11.22
CA ASP A 169 12.22 -5.16 12.31
C ASP A 169 11.14 -6.19 12.73
N HIS A 170 9.87 -5.92 12.43
CA HIS A 170 8.74 -6.76 12.85
C HIS A 170 8.02 -7.44 11.66
N SER A 171 8.49 -7.26 10.43
CA SER A 171 7.86 -7.87 9.25
C SER A 171 8.09 -9.37 9.25
N ASN A 172 7.05 -10.14 8.93
CA ASN A 172 7.06 -11.59 9.00
C ASN A 172 6.90 -12.24 7.62
N GLY A 173 7.69 -11.78 6.65
CA GLY A 173 7.75 -12.33 5.29
C GLY A 173 7.84 -11.26 4.20
N ALA A 174 6.97 -10.25 4.29
CA ALA A 174 6.88 -9.17 3.32
C ALA A 174 8.10 -8.25 3.37
N GLN A 175 8.53 -7.74 2.21
CA GLN A 175 9.43 -6.59 2.17
C GLN A 175 8.72 -5.33 2.66
N VAL A 176 9.48 -4.35 3.18
CA VAL A 176 8.94 -3.03 3.54
C VAL A 176 9.36 -2.02 2.50
N TRP A 177 8.38 -1.36 1.87
CA TRP A 177 8.59 -0.25 0.95
C TRP A 177 7.95 0.99 1.55
N THR A 178 8.71 2.04 1.83
CA THR A 178 8.14 3.19 2.58
C THR A 178 7.28 4.06 1.66
N GLY A 179 6.01 4.24 1.98
CA GLY A 179 5.14 5.21 1.33
C GLY A 179 5.45 6.61 1.86
N LEU A 180 6.07 7.44 1.03
CA LEU A 180 6.46 8.80 1.34
C LEU A 180 5.50 9.79 0.70
N GLN A 181 5.26 10.87 1.42
CA GLN A 181 4.47 11.96 0.91
C GLN A 181 5.32 12.86 0.01
N ALA A 182 4.75 13.29 -1.12
CA ALA A 182 5.42 14.08 -2.12
C ALA A 182 5.13 15.60 -2.03
N TYR A 183 4.14 15.95 -1.19
CA TYR A 183 3.60 17.28 -0.97
C TYR A 183 3.60 17.62 0.54
N ARG A 184 3.33 18.88 0.92
CA ARG A 184 3.32 19.29 2.34
C ARG A 184 2.18 18.66 3.14
N SER A 185 1.02 18.44 2.53
CA SER A 185 -0.11 17.65 3.03
C SER A 185 -0.82 16.98 1.83
N ASP A 186 -1.56 15.89 2.07
CA ASP A 186 -2.38 15.24 1.03
C ASP A 186 -3.84 15.74 1.03
N ASP A 187 -4.22 16.51 2.06
CA ASP A 187 -5.56 17.06 2.25
C ASP A 187 -5.59 18.61 2.11
N ASP A 188 -4.65 19.32 2.76
CA ASP A 188 -4.80 20.77 3.02
C ASP A 188 -3.71 21.67 2.39
N ASP A 189 -2.59 21.09 1.95
CA ASP A 189 -1.44 21.82 1.40
C ASP A 189 -0.74 21.00 0.31
N GLU A 190 -1.22 21.17 -0.91
CA GLU A 190 -0.69 20.50 -2.09
C GLU A 190 0.55 21.20 -2.67
N THR A 191 1.33 21.91 -1.84
CA THR A 191 2.63 22.45 -2.24
C THR A 191 3.64 21.31 -2.39
N PRO A 192 4.30 21.15 -3.55
CA PRO A 192 5.34 20.14 -3.76
C PRO A 192 6.48 20.26 -2.74
N LEU A 193 6.96 19.13 -2.23
CA LEU A 193 8.25 19.10 -1.54
C LEU A 193 9.39 19.28 -2.55
N SER A 194 10.51 19.83 -2.10
CA SER A 194 11.69 19.97 -2.96
C SER A 194 12.29 18.60 -3.27
N VAL A 195 12.98 18.50 -4.41
CA VAL A 195 13.73 17.29 -4.79
C VAL A 195 14.71 16.86 -3.70
N SER A 196 15.40 17.82 -3.08
CA SER A 196 16.35 17.56 -2.00
C SER A 196 15.68 16.95 -0.77
N GLU A 197 14.49 17.44 -0.41
CA GLU A 197 13.72 16.92 0.72
C GLU A 197 13.21 15.50 0.43
N LEU A 198 12.65 15.27 -0.76
CA LEU A 198 12.19 13.94 -1.19
C LEU A 198 13.33 12.93 -1.26
N THR A 199 14.49 13.34 -1.77
CA THR A 199 15.69 12.50 -1.84
C THR A 199 16.19 12.16 -0.44
N GLY A 200 16.22 13.13 0.47
CA GLY A 200 16.61 12.91 1.87
C GLY A 200 15.67 11.95 2.61
N ASP A 201 14.37 12.08 2.41
CA ASP A 201 13.35 11.19 3.00
C ASP A 201 13.44 9.77 2.42
N ALA A 202 13.66 9.65 1.10
CA ALA A 202 13.88 8.36 0.44
C ALA A 202 15.13 7.67 0.97
N GLN A 203 16.26 8.39 1.03
CA GLN A 203 17.51 7.89 1.55
C GLN A 203 17.40 7.47 3.02
N THR A 204 16.66 8.24 3.82
CA THR A 204 16.39 7.90 5.22
C THR A 204 15.59 6.61 5.35
N SER A 205 14.59 6.40 4.50
CA SER A 205 13.81 5.16 4.45
C SER A 205 14.69 3.94 4.12
N LEU A 206 15.59 4.08 3.14
CA LEU A 206 16.53 3.03 2.76
C LEU A 206 17.53 2.73 3.88
N ASN A 207 18.05 3.75 4.56
CA ASN A 207 18.93 3.61 5.73
C ASN A 207 18.23 2.93 6.90
N ALA A 208 16.91 3.09 7.03
CA ALA A 208 16.08 2.37 7.98
C ALA A 208 15.78 0.91 7.56
N GLY A 209 16.32 0.44 6.44
CA GLY A 209 16.23 -0.95 6.00
C GLY A 209 15.12 -1.24 4.98
N ALA A 210 14.36 -0.23 4.54
CA ALA A 210 13.38 -0.42 3.48
C ALA A 210 14.02 -1.01 2.20
N LYS A 211 13.26 -1.84 1.49
CA LYS A 211 13.69 -2.39 0.18
C LYS A 211 13.37 -1.45 -0.98
N GLY A 212 12.43 -0.54 -0.78
CA GLY A 212 12.04 0.47 -1.76
C GLY A 212 11.29 1.63 -1.12
N VAL A 213 10.92 2.60 -1.94
CA VAL A 213 10.12 3.76 -1.56
C VAL A 213 9.02 3.98 -2.62
N ILE A 214 7.89 4.51 -2.18
CA ILE A 214 6.76 4.89 -3.04
C ILE A 214 6.46 6.34 -2.76
N MET A 215 6.40 7.18 -3.79
CA MET A 215 6.06 8.60 -3.65
C MET A 215 4.57 8.80 -3.91
N PHE A 216 3.87 9.37 -2.94
CA PHE A 216 2.45 9.69 -3.03
C PHE A 216 2.22 11.21 -2.90
N ARG A 217 1.62 11.90 -3.87
CA ARG A 217 1.02 11.43 -5.14
C ARG A 217 1.83 11.85 -6.37
N TRP A 218 1.39 11.38 -7.54
CA TRP A 218 2.02 11.67 -8.84
C TRP A 218 2.16 13.17 -9.11
N GLY A 219 3.19 13.56 -9.87
CA GLY A 219 3.41 14.95 -10.32
C GLY A 219 4.82 15.47 -10.03
N VAL A 220 5.54 14.88 -9.08
CA VAL A 220 6.90 15.29 -8.68
C VAL A 220 7.96 14.19 -8.84
N THR A 221 7.55 12.96 -9.17
CA THR A 221 8.45 11.81 -9.31
C THR A 221 9.42 11.94 -10.49
N SER A 222 9.08 12.74 -11.51
CA SER A 222 9.94 13.04 -12.65
C SER A 222 11.22 13.81 -12.29
N TYR A 223 11.37 14.25 -11.03
CA TYR A 223 12.51 15.04 -10.58
C TYR A 223 13.47 14.29 -9.65
N ILE A 224 13.17 13.04 -9.28
CA ILE A 224 14.02 12.24 -8.39
C ILE A 224 14.81 11.24 -9.23
N ASN A 225 16.15 11.33 -9.17
CA ASN A 225 17.01 10.28 -9.69
C ASN A 225 17.17 9.16 -8.64
N PHE A 226 16.35 8.13 -8.72
CA PHE A 226 16.40 6.99 -7.81
C PHE A 226 17.70 6.18 -7.92
N ASP A 227 18.41 6.25 -9.05
CA ASP A 227 19.71 5.58 -9.23
C ASP A 227 20.83 6.24 -8.41
N SER A 228 20.61 7.46 -7.92
CA SER A 228 21.56 8.16 -7.06
C SER A 228 21.45 7.79 -5.58
N LEU A 229 20.44 7.00 -5.19
CA LEU A 229 20.23 6.55 -3.82
C LEU A 229 21.18 5.40 -3.47
N VAL A 230 21.94 5.55 -2.37
CA VAL A 230 22.94 4.56 -1.96
C VAL A 230 22.43 3.80 -0.74
N LYS A 231 22.29 2.48 -0.85
CA LYS A 231 21.87 1.66 0.29
C LYS A 231 23.03 1.50 1.28
N SER A 232 22.96 2.14 2.43
CA SER A 232 23.91 1.86 3.52
C SER A 232 23.53 0.54 4.22
N SER A 233 24.52 -0.30 4.53
CA SER A 233 24.32 -1.47 5.38
C SER A 233 24.01 -0.98 6.80
N ARG A 234 22.84 -1.35 7.36
CA ARG A 234 22.54 -1.11 8.78
C ARG A 234 23.65 -1.77 9.62
N SER A 235 24.42 -0.98 10.35
CA SER A 235 25.26 -1.48 11.42
C SER A 235 24.34 -1.85 12.58
N ASN A 236 24.28 -3.13 12.90
CA ASN A 236 23.56 -3.61 14.08
C ASN A 236 24.21 -2.96 15.32
N PHE A 237 23.44 -2.18 16.07
CA PHE A 237 23.76 -1.78 17.44
C PHE A 237 22.85 -2.55 18.38
#